data_AF-A0A5M8PSP2-F1
#
_entry.id   AF-A0A5M8PSP2-F1
#
_cell.length_a   1.000
_cell.length_b   1.000
_cell.length_c   1.000
_cell.angle_alpha   90.00
_cell.angle_beta   90.00
_cell.angle_gamma   90.00
#
_symmetry.space_group_name_H-M   'P 1'
#
loop_
_entity.id
_entity.type
_entity.pdbx_description
1 polymer ?
#
loop_
_entity_poly.entity_id
_entity_poly.type
_entity_poly.pdbx_seq_one_letter_code
_entity_poly.pdbx_strand_id
1 'polypeptide(L)'
;MFLGKNPRDTKVYADRGTSYPCTQAEIDVLQDGRAKRIRYRHYIDRVEATRLLQQAHDGPLSDAQKAAVKRLNDLQEAQRWGPDTIFKIFHDLDLLLFRRKLKGNVYLRWDGHSKEMNGPNCGCIGMTTYGPSDDSRCEIRMSLTLSTLATVGLRDVLSTLVHEMVHAYLQVVTNGDEGDSDMHTAGHGNSFNRCARAVLKRLGPGFKDIIGCENLWQRRETDPRWRSGFRFDGKKNVQPHGRRRYWGGR
;
A
#
# COMPACT_ATOMS: atom_id res chain seq x y z
N MET A 1 -7.15 20.95 8.83
CA MET A 1 -7.54 20.31 10.11
C MET A 1 -8.88 19.63 9.87
N PHE A 2 -8.93 18.29 9.94
CA PHE A 2 -10.08 17.46 9.57
C PHE A 2 -10.93 17.16 10.81
N LEU A 3 -11.85 18.06 11.17
CA LEU A 3 -12.78 17.81 12.27
C LEU A 3 -14.20 17.80 11.69
N GLY A 4 -14.84 16.62 11.70
CA GLY A 4 -16.30 16.48 11.50
C GLY A 4 -16.81 15.91 10.17
N LYS A 5 -15.94 15.59 9.20
CA LYS A 5 -16.37 14.89 7.96
C LYS A 5 -15.90 13.44 7.98
N ASN A 6 -16.72 12.53 7.41
CA ASN A 6 -16.32 11.15 7.18
C ASN A 6 -15.01 11.16 6.36
N PRO A 7 -13.93 10.50 6.81
CA PRO A 7 -12.68 10.42 6.07
C PRO A 7 -12.87 9.92 4.62
N ARG A 8 -13.89 9.08 4.39
CA ARG A 8 -14.29 8.62 3.03
C ARG A 8 -14.72 9.74 2.10
N ASP A 9 -15.23 10.85 2.63
CA ASP A 9 -15.70 12.02 1.87
C ASP A 9 -14.64 13.12 1.76
N THR A 10 -13.42 12.85 2.23
CA THR A 10 -12.34 13.84 2.23
C THR A 10 -11.67 13.89 0.87
N LYS A 11 -12.25 14.69 -0.02
CA LYS A 11 -11.65 15.02 -1.32
C LYS A 11 -10.31 15.77 -1.12
N VAL A 12 -9.29 15.33 -1.85
CA VAL A 12 -7.98 15.98 -1.93
C VAL A 12 -8.00 16.91 -3.13
N TYR A 13 -7.28 18.03 -3.02
CA TYR A 13 -7.18 19.03 -4.08
C TYR A 13 -5.72 19.34 -4.34
N ALA A 14 -5.37 19.55 -5.61
CA ALA A 14 -4.01 19.85 -6.02
C ALA A 14 -3.51 21.17 -5.41
N ASP A 15 -4.38 22.16 -5.31
CA ASP A 15 -4.11 23.54 -4.86
C ASP A 15 -4.27 23.75 -3.34
N ARG A 16 -4.61 22.71 -2.55
CA ARG A 16 -4.81 22.81 -1.09
C ARG A 16 -3.89 21.89 -0.31
N GLY A 17 -3.59 22.24 0.94
CA GLY A 17 -2.77 21.41 1.81
C GLY A 17 -1.28 21.56 1.53
N THR A 18 -0.59 20.47 1.25
CA THR A 18 0.85 20.43 0.99
C THR A 18 1.16 21.02 -0.39
N SER A 19 2.23 21.81 -0.52
CA SER A 19 2.65 22.47 -1.76
C SER A 19 3.27 21.53 -2.80
N TYR A 20 3.13 20.21 -2.64
CA TYR A 20 3.70 19.23 -3.56
C TYR A 20 3.07 19.38 -4.96
N PRO A 21 3.86 19.53 -6.03
CA PRO A 21 3.31 19.81 -7.35
C PRO A 21 2.61 18.58 -7.93
N CYS A 22 1.36 18.76 -8.29
CA CYS A 22 0.52 17.77 -8.96
C CYS A 22 -0.61 18.50 -9.70
N THR A 23 -1.25 17.82 -10.65
CA THR A 23 -2.45 18.35 -11.32
C THR A 23 -3.72 17.84 -10.66
N GLN A 24 -4.82 18.60 -10.73
CA GLN A 24 -6.11 18.11 -10.20
C GLN A 24 -6.58 16.84 -10.92
N ALA A 25 -6.32 16.74 -12.23
CA ALA A 25 -6.63 15.53 -13.00
C ALA A 25 -5.90 14.29 -12.47
N GLU A 26 -4.65 14.43 -12.01
CA GLU A 26 -3.90 13.35 -11.39
C GLU A 26 -4.47 12.91 -10.05
N ILE A 27 -4.98 13.85 -9.27
CA ILE A 27 -5.69 13.58 -8.01
C ILE A 27 -7.02 12.89 -8.29
N ASP A 28 -7.83 13.40 -9.22
CA ASP A 28 -9.13 12.84 -9.54
C ASP A 28 -9.02 11.38 -10.03
N VAL A 29 -8.00 11.06 -10.84
CA VAL A 29 -7.70 9.67 -11.26
C VAL A 29 -7.46 8.75 -10.06
N LEU A 30 -6.76 9.25 -9.03
CA LEU A 30 -6.44 8.50 -7.82
C LEU A 30 -7.61 8.42 -6.84
N GLN A 31 -8.54 9.38 -6.82
CA GLN A 31 -9.61 9.40 -5.83
C GLN A 31 -10.93 8.80 -6.32
N ASP A 32 -11.32 9.15 -7.55
CA ASP A 32 -12.71 8.94 -7.96
C ASP A 32 -12.97 7.51 -8.39
N GLY A 33 -11.92 6.71 -8.63
CA GLY A 33 -12.11 5.35 -9.15
C GLY A 33 -12.96 5.34 -10.43
N ARG A 34 -13.02 6.42 -11.19
CA ARG A 34 -13.81 6.50 -12.43
C ARG A 34 -12.94 6.56 -13.68
N ALA A 35 -11.63 6.68 -13.51
CA ALA A 35 -10.67 6.63 -14.61
C ALA A 35 -10.70 5.25 -15.29
N LYS A 36 -10.72 5.25 -16.63
CA LYS A 36 -10.70 4.02 -17.43
C LYS A 36 -9.46 3.20 -17.12
N ARG A 37 -9.65 1.94 -16.71
CA ARG A 37 -8.57 0.97 -16.45
C ARG A 37 -7.67 0.84 -17.67
N ILE A 38 -6.36 0.87 -17.44
CA ILE A 38 -5.38 0.52 -18.48
C ILE A 38 -5.26 -1.00 -18.49
N ARG A 39 -5.92 -1.65 -19.44
CA ARG A 39 -5.79 -3.10 -19.62
C ARG A 39 -4.42 -3.44 -20.21
N TYR A 40 -3.68 -4.30 -19.52
CA TYR A 40 -2.48 -4.90 -20.08
C TYR A 40 -2.87 -5.91 -21.15
N ARG A 41 -2.22 -5.85 -22.32
CA ARG A 41 -2.47 -6.80 -23.40
C ARG A 41 -2.05 -8.22 -23.04
N HIS A 42 -1.00 -8.34 -22.22
CA HIS A 42 -0.46 -9.60 -21.74
C HIS A 42 -0.11 -9.43 -20.27
N TYR A 43 -0.76 -10.21 -19.41
CA TYR A 43 -0.32 -10.39 -18.03
C TYR A 43 0.85 -11.35 -17.99
N ILE A 44 1.72 -11.16 -17.00
CA ILE A 44 2.93 -11.97 -16.81
C ILE A 44 2.88 -12.63 -15.43
N ASP A 45 3.64 -13.68 -15.21
CA ASP A 45 3.75 -14.28 -13.88
C ASP A 45 4.56 -13.38 -12.92
N ARG A 46 4.49 -13.68 -11.62
CA ARG A 46 5.15 -12.87 -10.56
C ARG A 46 6.67 -12.91 -10.65
N VAL A 47 7.26 -14.01 -11.11
CA VAL A 47 8.71 -14.17 -11.23
C VAL A 47 9.23 -13.25 -12.34
N GLU A 48 8.56 -13.26 -13.49
CA GLU A 48 8.88 -12.38 -14.62
C GLU A 48 8.64 -10.90 -14.27
N ALA A 49 7.52 -10.57 -13.62
CA ALA A 49 7.23 -9.22 -13.14
C ALA A 49 8.34 -8.68 -12.21
N THR A 50 8.83 -9.54 -11.32
CA THR A 50 9.93 -9.23 -10.39
C THR A 50 11.23 -9.01 -11.16
N ARG A 51 11.56 -9.90 -12.11
CA ARG A 51 12.77 -9.81 -12.92
C ARG A 51 12.81 -8.50 -13.72
N LEU A 52 11.71 -8.16 -14.39
CA LEU A 52 11.59 -6.92 -15.18
C LEU A 52 11.72 -5.67 -14.30
N LEU A 53 11.13 -5.67 -13.10
CA LEU A 53 11.27 -4.57 -12.14
C LEU A 53 12.74 -4.37 -11.71
N GLN A 54 13.42 -5.47 -11.38
CA GLN A 54 14.84 -5.45 -11.01
C GLN A 54 15.70 -4.85 -12.13
N GLN A 55 15.54 -5.35 -13.36
CA GLN A 55 16.25 -4.84 -14.54
C GLN A 55 15.98 -3.35 -14.78
N ALA A 56 14.73 -2.92 -14.61
CA ALA A 56 14.36 -1.53 -14.77
C ALA A 56 15.04 -0.61 -13.73
N HIS A 57 15.49 -1.13 -12.59
CA HIS A 57 16.17 -0.37 -11.53
C HIS A 57 17.69 -0.34 -11.65
N ASP A 58 18.29 -1.22 -12.45
CA ASP A 58 19.73 -1.25 -12.68
C ASP A 58 20.19 -0.15 -13.67
N GLY A 59 19.27 0.40 -14.47
CA GLY A 59 19.55 1.51 -15.39
C GLY A 59 19.59 2.90 -14.73
N PRO A 60 20.14 3.92 -15.43
CA PRO A 60 20.15 5.30 -14.96
C PRO A 60 18.73 5.85 -14.77
N LEU A 61 18.61 6.92 -13.98
CA LEU A 61 17.37 7.69 -13.85
C LEU A 61 17.17 8.52 -15.12
N SER A 62 15.94 8.53 -15.64
CA SER A 62 15.55 9.53 -16.64
C SER A 62 15.42 10.92 -16.01
N ASP A 63 15.40 11.98 -16.79
CA ASP A 63 15.31 13.34 -16.25
C ASP A 63 14.01 13.58 -15.48
N ALA A 64 12.90 13.00 -15.94
CA ALA A 64 11.64 13.02 -15.19
C ALA A 64 11.76 12.33 -13.83
N GLN A 65 12.51 11.23 -13.74
CA GLN A 65 12.75 10.54 -12.47
C GLN A 65 13.70 11.33 -11.57
N LYS A 66 14.73 11.97 -12.10
CA LYS A 66 15.61 12.87 -11.34
C LYS A 66 14.82 14.04 -10.75
N ALA A 67 13.91 14.62 -11.53
CA ALA A 67 13.03 15.69 -11.06
C ALA A 67 12.10 15.21 -9.94
N ALA A 68 11.53 13.99 -10.04
CA ALA A 68 10.73 13.38 -8.97
C ALA A 68 11.55 13.17 -7.69
N VAL A 69 12.79 12.65 -7.80
CA VAL A 69 13.71 12.50 -6.66
C VAL A 69 13.96 13.84 -5.99
N LYS A 70 14.23 14.90 -6.76
CA LYS A 70 14.43 16.25 -6.21
C LYS A 70 13.21 16.69 -5.37
N ARG A 71 12.00 16.55 -5.92
CA ARG A 71 10.76 16.93 -5.20
C ARG A 71 10.53 16.12 -3.93
N LEU A 72 10.87 14.83 -3.94
CA LEU A 72 10.77 13.99 -2.75
C LEU A 72 11.77 14.42 -1.66
N ASN A 73 12.99 14.79 -2.03
CA ASN A 73 13.98 15.32 -1.10
C ASN A 73 13.53 16.68 -0.54
N ASP A 74 13.08 17.60 -1.39
CA ASP A 74 12.56 18.91 -0.98
C ASP A 74 11.42 18.76 0.04
N LEU A 75 10.53 17.77 -0.15
CA LEU A 75 9.43 17.46 0.78
C LEU A 75 9.93 16.93 2.13
N GLN A 76 10.95 16.07 2.14
CA GLN A 76 11.54 15.55 3.38
C GLN A 76 12.21 16.67 4.18
N GLU A 77 12.85 17.62 3.51
CA GLU A 77 13.51 18.77 4.12
C GLU A 77 12.51 19.80 4.67
N ALA A 78 11.36 19.99 3.99
CA ALA A 78 10.37 20.99 4.37
C ALA A 78 9.71 20.78 5.75
N GLN A 79 9.83 19.58 6.34
CA GLN A 79 9.26 19.15 7.64
C GLN A 79 7.75 19.36 7.84
N ARG A 80 7.04 19.92 6.85
CA ARG A 80 5.60 20.14 6.85
C ARG A 80 4.98 19.26 5.78
N TRP A 81 4.19 18.29 6.22
CA TRP A 81 3.41 17.41 5.36
C TRP A 81 2.01 17.24 5.93
N GLY A 82 1.05 16.95 5.06
CA GLY A 82 -0.32 16.61 5.44
C GLY A 82 -0.73 15.26 4.87
N PRO A 83 -1.90 14.73 5.27
CA PRO A 83 -2.41 13.48 4.70
C PRO A 83 -2.51 13.52 3.18
N ASP A 84 -2.88 14.68 2.61
CA ASP A 84 -2.97 14.90 1.18
C ASP A 84 -1.67 14.60 0.43
N THR A 85 -0.50 14.71 1.10
CA THR A 85 0.80 14.38 0.55
C THR A 85 0.81 13.02 -0.13
N ILE A 86 0.19 11.99 0.45
CA ILE A 86 0.14 10.63 -0.11
C ILE A 86 -0.42 10.62 -1.54
N PHE A 87 -1.49 11.38 -1.77
CA PHE A 87 -2.14 11.45 -3.08
C PHE A 87 -1.27 12.21 -4.08
N LYS A 88 -0.65 13.30 -3.63
CA LYS A 88 0.15 14.17 -4.50
C LYS A 88 1.45 13.52 -4.96
N ILE A 89 2.11 12.73 -4.10
CA ILE A 89 3.39 12.08 -4.43
C ILE A 89 3.23 10.78 -5.22
N PHE A 90 2.03 10.18 -5.24
CA PHE A 90 1.84 8.81 -5.73
C PHE A 90 2.37 8.63 -7.16
N HIS A 91 2.08 9.58 -8.06
CA HIS A 91 2.51 9.49 -9.46
C HIS A 91 4.03 9.60 -9.62
N ASP A 92 4.71 10.32 -8.73
CA ASP A 92 6.17 10.42 -8.73
C ASP A 92 6.80 9.13 -8.21
N LEU A 93 6.22 8.52 -7.17
CA LEU A 93 6.63 7.19 -6.71
C LEU A 93 6.37 6.12 -7.78
N ASP A 94 5.23 6.15 -8.47
CA ASP A 94 4.91 5.23 -9.56
C ASP A 94 5.85 5.43 -10.76
N LEU A 95 6.17 6.66 -11.12
CA LEU A 95 7.17 6.97 -12.15
C LEU A 95 8.56 6.47 -11.76
N LEU A 96 8.96 6.68 -10.51
CA LEU A 96 10.30 6.36 -10.02
C LEU A 96 10.50 4.85 -9.86
N LEU A 97 9.51 4.16 -9.30
CA LEU A 97 9.62 2.79 -8.78
C LEU A 97 8.91 1.75 -9.63
N PHE A 98 7.88 2.12 -10.37
CA PHE A 98 7.04 1.15 -11.09
C PHE A 98 6.85 1.53 -12.55
N ARG A 99 7.60 2.52 -13.05
CA ARG A 99 7.59 2.97 -14.47
C ARG A 99 6.18 3.30 -14.98
N ARG A 100 5.36 3.94 -14.15
CA ARG A 100 3.97 4.31 -14.45
C ARG A 100 3.00 3.14 -14.64
N LYS A 101 3.32 1.95 -14.11
CA LYS A 101 2.45 0.77 -14.23
C LYS A 101 1.20 0.87 -13.36
N LEU A 102 1.24 1.67 -12.29
CA LEU A 102 0.14 1.82 -11.34
C LEU A 102 -0.85 2.93 -11.73
N LYS A 103 -0.38 4.00 -12.40
CA LYS A 103 -1.22 5.10 -12.88
C LYS A 103 -2.38 4.58 -13.73
N GLY A 104 -3.61 4.89 -13.31
CA GLY A 104 -4.84 4.46 -13.97
C GLY A 104 -5.29 3.03 -13.67
N ASN A 105 -4.50 2.26 -12.90
CA ASN A 105 -4.84 0.91 -12.43
C ASN A 105 -4.99 0.83 -10.90
N VAL A 106 -4.53 1.87 -10.21
CA VAL A 106 -4.63 2.03 -8.76
C VAL A 106 -5.41 3.29 -8.43
N TYR A 107 -6.24 3.21 -7.40
CA TYR A 107 -6.84 4.36 -6.74
C TYR A 107 -6.58 4.27 -5.23
N LEU A 108 -6.56 5.43 -4.58
CA LEU A 108 -6.29 5.61 -3.17
C LEU A 108 -7.57 6.04 -2.43
N ARG A 109 -7.81 5.47 -1.25
CA ARG A 109 -8.88 5.91 -0.37
C ARG A 109 -8.41 6.08 1.06
N TRP A 110 -8.96 7.10 1.73
CA TRP A 110 -8.90 7.19 3.18
C TRP A 110 -9.87 6.19 3.80
N ASP A 111 -9.38 5.37 4.72
CA ASP A 111 -10.24 4.54 5.55
C ASP A 111 -10.50 5.22 6.90
N GLY A 112 -11.74 5.63 7.12
CA GLY A 112 -12.21 6.22 8.38
C GLY A 112 -12.62 5.18 9.43
N HIS A 113 -12.67 3.89 9.08
CA HIS A 113 -13.24 2.83 9.92
C HIS A 113 -12.28 1.64 10.05
N SER A 114 -11.07 1.90 10.54
CA SER A 114 -10.06 0.87 10.83
C SER A 114 -10.47 -0.17 11.88
N LYS A 115 -11.66 -0.05 12.50
CA LYS A 115 -12.18 -1.03 13.47
C LYS A 115 -13.14 -2.07 12.89
N GLU A 116 -13.79 -1.81 11.75
CA GLU A 116 -14.85 -2.68 11.24
C GLU A 116 -14.38 -3.63 10.13
N MET A 117 -13.52 -3.19 9.20
CA MET A 117 -13.01 -4.08 8.14
C MET A 117 -11.79 -4.90 8.55
N ASN A 118 -11.08 -4.42 9.56
CA ASN A 118 -9.79 -4.93 10.01
C ASN A 118 -9.94 -5.91 11.19
N GLY A 119 -11.17 -6.16 11.61
CA GLY A 119 -11.46 -6.60 12.97
C GLY A 119 -10.95 -5.59 14.01
N PRO A 120 -11.25 -5.80 15.30
CA PRO A 120 -10.74 -4.93 16.37
C PRO A 120 -9.20 -4.94 16.52
N ASN A 121 -8.46 -5.72 15.71
CA ASN A 121 -7.05 -6.04 15.90
C ASN A 121 -6.11 -5.77 14.70
N CYS A 122 -6.59 -5.43 13.49
CA CYS A 122 -5.66 -5.12 12.39
C CYS A 122 -5.22 -3.65 12.44
N GLY A 123 -4.19 -3.40 13.24
CA GLY A 123 -3.53 -2.09 13.38
C GLY A 123 -2.58 -1.74 12.23
N CYS A 124 -2.98 -1.98 10.98
CA CYS A 124 -2.21 -1.58 9.79
C CYS A 124 -2.56 -0.14 9.36
N ILE A 125 -1.56 0.60 8.85
CA ILE A 125 -1.72 1.97 8.35
C ILE A 125 -2.18 1.98 6.88
N GLY A 126 -1.96 0.88 6.16
CA GLY A 126 -2.33 0.73 4.75
C GLY A 126 -2.75 -0.70 4.45
N MET A 127 -3.55 -0.86 3.39
CA MET A 127 -3.99 -2.15 2.87
C MET A 127 -4.30 -2.05 1.38
N THR A 128 -3.87 -3.03 0.61
CA THR A 128 -4.23 -3.18 -0.80
C THR A 128 -5.33 -4.23 -0.95
N THR A 129 -6.40 -3.89 -1.67
CA THR A 129 -7.53 -4.78 -1.96
C THR A 129 -7.86 -4.76 -3.45
N TYR A 130 -8.48 -5.83 -3.95
CA TYR A 130 -9.12 -5.79 -5.27
C TYR A 130 -10.45 -5.04 -5.17
N GLY A 131 -10.72 -4.18 -6.14
CA GLY A 131 -12.08 -3.70 -6.36
C GLY A 131 -13.02 -4.89 -6.64
N PRO A 132 -14.33 -4.77 -6.34
CA PRO A 132 -15.31 -5.79 -6.70
C PRO A 132 -15.21 -6.15 -8.19
N SER A 133 -15.62 -7.38 -8.52
CA SER A 133 -15.41 -8.12 -9.78
C SER A 133 -15.58 -7.34 -11.08
N ASP A 134 -16.33 -6.25 -11.08
CA ASP A 134 -16.72 -5.52 -12.27
C ASP A 134 -15.79 -4.33 -12.61
N ASP A 135 -14.97 -3.86 -11.65
CA ASP A 135 -14.03 -2.75 -11.87
C ASP A 135 -12.55 -3.20 -11.87
N SER A 136 -12.20 -4.30 -11.20
CA SER A 136 -10.91 -5.02 -11.34
C SER A 136 -9.60 -4.18 -11.23
N ARG A 137 -9.69 -2.95 -10.70
CA ARG A 137 -8.55 -2.10 -10.35
C ARG A 137 -8.15 -2.33 -8.91
N CYS A 138 -6.88 -2.10 -8.60
CA CYS A 138 -6.38 -2.23 -7.24
C CYS A 138 -6.77 -0.99 -6.44
N GLU A 139 -7.30 -1.21 -5.24
CA GLU A 139 -7.59 -0.17 -4.26
C GLU A 139 -6.54 -0.21 -3.16
N ILE A 140 -5.80 0.88 -2.99
CA ILE A 140 -4.97 1.08 -1.81
C ILE A 140 -5.76 1.93 -0.81
N ARG A 141 -6.03 1.37 0.36
CA ARG A 141 -6.66 2.05 1.49
C ARG A 141 -5.59 2.48 2.46
N MET A 142 -5.58 3.76 2.81
CA MET A 142 -4.71 4.31 3.85
C MET A 142 -5.57 4.68 5.06
N SER A 143 -5.28 4.09 6.22
CA SER A 143 -5.88 4.42 7.50
C SER A 143 -4.93 5.34 8.28
N LEU A 144 -5.02 6.64 8.01
CA LEU A 144 -4.34 7.68 8.78
C LEU A 144 -5.33 8.39 9.68
N THR A 145 -5.56 7.83 10.87
CA THR A 145 -6.33 8.52 11.91
C THR A 145 -5.55 9.74 12.41
N LEU A 146 -6.23 10.74 13.00
CA LEU A 146 -5.55 11.91 13.59
C LEU A 146 -4.51 11.50 14.66
N SER A 147 -4.79 10.45 15.45
CA SER A 147 -3.83 9.92 16.43
C SER A 147 -2.64 9.22 15.78
N THR A 148 -2.86 8.53 14.66
CA THR A 148 -1.77 7.99 13.83
C THR A 148 -0.90 9.13 13.31
N LEU A 149 -1.48 10.15 12.67
CA LEU A 149 -0.76 11.31 12.13
C LEU A 149 0.06 12.08 13.18
N ALA A 150 -0.42 12.13 14.42
CA ALA A 150 0.29 12.78 15.52
C ALA A 150 1.52 11.98 16.00
N THR A 151 1.60 10.69 15.68
CA THR A 151 2.63 9.77 16.22
C THR A 151 3.53 9.16 15.16
N VAL A 152 3.13 9.18 13.88
CA VAL A 152 3.92 8.64 12.76
C VAL A 152 4.60 9.77 11.98
N GLY A 153 5.86 9.56 11.59
CA GLY A 153 6.56 10.50 10.72
C GLY A 153 6.14 10.34 9.26
N LEU A 154 6.43 11.36 8.43
CA LEU A 154 6.28 11.26 6.97
C LEU A 154 6.93 9.99 6.44
N ARG A 155 8.11 9.66 6.96
CA ARG A 155 8.88 8.47 6.60
C ARG A 155 8.08 7.17 6.72
N ASP A 156 7.38 6.96 7.83
CA ASP A 156 6.59 5.74 8.09
C ASP A 156 5.36 5.66 7.18
N VAL A 157 4.79 6.83 6.86
CA VAL A 157 3.67 6.94 5.93
C VAL A 157 4.11 6.63 4.49
N LEU A 158 5.24 7.21 4.05
CA LEU A 158 5.84 6.89 2.75
C LEU A 158 6.20 5.41 2.66
N SER A 159 6.70 4.84 3.75
CA SER A 159 7.04 3.43 3.86
C SER A 159 5.84 2.53 3.62
N THR A 160 4.76 2.82 4.34
CA THR A 160 3.50 2.11 4.19
C THR A 160 2.95 2.27 2.77
N LEU A 161 2.96 3.47 2.21
CA LEU A 161 2.47 3.70 0.85
C LEU A 161 3.26 2.87 -0.17
N VAL A 162 4.59 2.90 -0.11
CA VAL A 162 5.44 2.15 -1.04
C VAL A 162 5.24 0.64 -0.88
N HIS A 163 5.07 0.16 0.35
CA HIS A 163 4.71 -1.24 0.62
C HIS A 163 3.43 -1.65 -0.12
N GLU A 164 2.36 -0.88 0.04
CA GLU A 164 1.09 -1.15 -0.64
C GLU A 164 1.22 -1.01 -2.17
N MET A 165 2.06 -0.10 -2.66
CA MET A 165 2.35 0.01 -4.09
C MET A 165 3.07 -1.22 -4.66
N VAL A 166 3.89 -1.94 -3.88
CA VAL A 166 4.49 -3.22 -4.31
C VAL A 166 3.41 -4.30 -4.47
N HIS A 167 2.47 -4.40 -3.52
CA HIS A 167 1.31 -5.29 -3.65
C HIS A 167 0.49 -4.97 -4.89
N ALA A 168 0.16 -3.68 -5.06
CA ALA A 168 -0.59 -3.22 -6.21
C ALA A 168 0.16 -3.49 -7.52
N TYR A 169 1.49 -3.30 -7.58
CA TYR A 169 2.28 -3.59 -8.76
C TYR A 169 2.15 -5.05 -9.18
N LEU A 170 2.39 -5.98 -8.25
CA LEU A 170 2.28 -7.41 -8.54
C LEU A 170 0.87 -7.75 -9.00
N GLN A 171 -0.17 -7.30 -8.30
CA GLN A 171 -1.55 -7.55 -8.75
C GLN A 171 -1.86 -6.99 -10.13
N VAL A 172 -1.44 -5.76 -10.42
CA VAL A 172 -1.74 -5.08 -11.68
C VAL A 172 -1.09 -5.78 -12.88
N VAL A 173 0.16 -6.21 -12.75
CA VAL A 173 0.91 -6.81 -13.87
C VAL A 173 0.66 -8.31 -14.04
N THR A 174 0.24 -9.01 -12.97
CA THR A 174 -0.07 -10.45 -13.01
C THR A 174 -1.56 -10.77 -13.04
N ASN A 175 -2.43 -9.76 -13.03
CA ASN A 175 -3.88 -9.93 -12.87
C ASN A 175 -4.27 -10.71 -11.59
N GLY A 176 -3.49 -10.54 -10.52
CA GLY A 176 -3.71 -11.23 -9.26
C GLY A 176 -3.31 -12.71 -9.28
N ASP A 177 -2.62 -13.20 -10.32
CA ASP A 177 -2.04 -14.54 -10.31
C ASP A 177 -1.12 -14.71 -9.09
N GLU A 178 -1.40 -15.75 -8.30
CA GLU A 178 -0.73 -16.10 -7.05
C GLU A 178 0.35 -17.17 -7.25
N GLY A 179 0.79 -17.44 -8.49
CA GLY A 179 1.75 -18.49 -8.89
C GLY A 179 3.12 -18.58 -8.19
N ASP A 180 3.29 -17.94 -7.02
CA ASP A 180 4.38 -18.13 -6.06
C ASP A 180 3.84 -18.97 -4.88
N SER A 181 4.12 -20.28 -4.87
CA SER A 181 3.58 -21.26 -3.90
C SER A 181 4.00 -21.03 -2.44
N ASP A 182 4.92 -20.09 -2.18
CA ASP A 182 5.44 -19.75 -0.86
C ASP A 182 4.65 -18.61 -0.20
N MET A 183 3.32 -18.75 -0.12
CA MET A 183 2.48 -17.84 0.67
C MET A 183 2.57 -18.18 2.16
N HIS A 184 3.78 -18.24 2.70
CA HIS A 184 4.00 -18.31 4.14
C HIS A 184 4.10 -16.88 4.68
N THR A 185 3.23 -16.57 5.65
CA THR A 185 3.08 -15.30 6.40
C THR A 185 2.60 -14.08 5.61
N ALA A 186 1.43 -13.55 6.00
CA ALA A 186 0.94 -12.18 5.74
C ALA A 186 0.84 -11.66 4.29
N GLY A 187 0.96 -12.53 3.27
CA GLY A 187 0.86 -12.12 1.85
C GLY A 187 2.18 -11.63 1.24
N HIS A 188 3.32 -11.88 1.88
CA HIS A 188 4.66 -11.44 1.43
C HIS A 188 5.53 -12.60 0.90
N GLY A 189 5.16 -13.15 -0.25
CA GLY A 189 5.94 -14.21 -0.92
C GLY A 189 7.30 -13.73 -1.46
N ASN A 190 8.09 -14.66 -2.01
CA ASN A 190 9.44 -14.39 -2.54
C ASN A 190 9.46 -13.23 -3.55
N SER A 191 8.49 -13.21 -4.46
CA SER A 191 8.33 -12.14 -5.46
C SER A 191 8.13 -10.76 -4.82
N PHE A 192 7.33 -10.67 -3.75
CA PHE A 192 7.15 -9.42 -3.00
C PHE A 192 8.48 -8.96 -2.40
N ASN A 193 9.18 -9.84 -1.68
CA ASN A 193 10.44 -9.51 -1.02
C ASN A 193 11.53 -9.08 -2.00
N ARG A 194 11.58 -9.71 -3.18
CA ARG A 194 12.50 -9.33 -4.26
C ARG A 194 12.14 -7.96 -4.85
N CYS A 195 10.85 -7.67 -5.08
CA CYS A 195 10.40 -6.36 -5.54
C CYS A 195 10.71 -5.26 -4.51
N ALA A 196 10.39 -5.49 -3.24
CA ALA A 196 10.67 -4.57 -2.14
C ALA A 196 12.16 -4.22 -2.04
N ARG A 197 13.05 -5.22 -2.14
CA ARG A 197 14.50 -5.00 -2.18
C ARG A 197 14.94 -4.18 -3.40
N ALA A 198 14.36 -4.44 -4.57
CA ALA A 198 14.67 -3.67 -5.78
C ALA A 198 14.25 -2.20 -5.64
N VAL A 199 13.08 -1.95 -5.05
CA VAL A 199 12.56 -0.61 -4.75
C VAL A 199 13.46 0.11 -3.74
N LEU A 200 13.83 -0.55 -2.64
CA LEU A 200 14.76 -0.01 -1.63
C LEU A 200 16.10 0.39 -2.23
N LYS A 201 16.68 -0.49 -3.07
CA LYS A 201 17.93 -0.20 -3.78
C LYS A 201 17.80 1.07 -4.62
N ARG A 202 16.65 1.28 -5.27
CA ARG A 202 16.39 2.42 -6.15
C ARG A 202 16.22 3.75 -5.41
N LEU A 203 15.56 3.74 -4.25
CA LEU A 203 15.37 4.95 -3.44
C LEU A 203 16.65 5.40 -2.72
N GLY A 204 17.64 4.53 -2.59
CA GLY A 204 18.95 4.86 -2.01
C GLY A 204 18.95 4.99 -0.48
N PRO A 205 20.10 5.34 0.12
CA PRO A 205 20.32 5.30 1.57
C PRO A 205 19.40 6.20 2.40
N GLY A 206 18.97 7.36 1.89
CA GLY A 206 17.99 8.22 2.58
C GLY A 206 16.64 7.55 2.82
N PHE A 207 16.33 6.50 2.05
CA PHE A 207 15.07 5.76 2.08
C PHE A 207 15.26 4.29 2.50
N LYS A 208 16.44 3.86 2.96
CA LYS A 208 16.70 2.45 3.29
C LYS A 208 15.84 1.92 4.45
N ASP A 209 15.38 2.78 5.37
CA ASP A 209 14.44 2.37 6.43
C ASP A 209 12.96 2.60 6.06
N ILE A 210 12.68 3.08 4.84
CA ILE A 210 11.31 3.27 4.30
C ILE A 210 10.69 1.95 3.83
N ILE A 211 11.42 0.85 3.75
CA ILE A 211 10.77 -0.49 3.72
C ILE A 211 11.45 -1.35 4.77
N GLY A 212 11.63 -0.77 5.96
CA GLY A 212 12.01 -1.51 7.17
C GLY A 212 10.87 -2.41 7.67
N CYS A 213 10.21 -3.15 6.77
CA CYS A 213 9.22 -4.16 7.13
C CYS A 213 9.86 -5.48 7.61
N GLU A 214 11.18 -5.65 7.55
CA GLU A 214 11.81 -6.72 8.35
C GLU A 214 11.91 -6.30 9.84
N ASN A 215 12.23 -5.03 10.12
CA ASN A 215 12.54 -4.58 11.48
C ASN A 215 11.33 -4.02 12.25
N LEU A 216 10.30 -3.44 11.63
CA LEU A 216 9.08 -3.01 12.33
C LEU A 216 8.21 -4.19 12.77
N TRP A 217 8.30 -5.33 12.08
CA TRP A 217 7.49 -6.51 12.38
C TRP A 217 8.18 -7.45 13.37
N GLN A 218 9.50 -7.66 13.26
CA GLN A 218 10.26 -8.30 14.35
C GLN A 218 10.29 -7.45 15.63
N ARG A 219 10.27 -6.11 15.53
CA ARG A 219 10.11 -5.24 16.71
C ARG A 219 8.71 -5.30 17.33
N ARG A 220 7.64 -5.60 16.56
CA ARG A 220 6.30 -5.80 17.13
C ARG A 220 6.21 -7.04 18.03
N GLU A 221 6.98 -8.09 17.75
CA GLU A 221 7.04 -9.27 18.62
C GLU A 221 7.93 -9.06 19.86
N THR A 222 8.84 -8.07 19.81
CA THR A 222 9.89 -7.88 20.82
C THR A 222 9.79 -6.58 21.65
N ASP A 223 9.01 -5.56 21.25
CA ASP A 223 8.82 -4.31 22.02
C ASP A 223 7.73 -4.47 23.12
N PRO A 224 8.08 -4.40 24.42
CA PRO A 224 7.15 -4.57 25.53
C PRO A 224 6.03 -3.51 25.60
N ARG A 225 6.21 -2.33 25.00
CA ARG A 225 5.21 -1.25 25.02
C ARG A 225 3.94 -1.59 24.23
N TRP A 226 4.03 -2.57 23.34
CA TRP A 226 2.90 -3.09 22.57
C TRP A 226 2.30 -4.38 23.16
N ARG A 227 2.95 -4.98 24.19
CA ARG A 227 2.48 -6.21 24.86
C ARG A 227 1.37 -5.96 25.90
N SER A 228 1.22 -4.75 26.41
CA SER A 228 0.27 -4.45 27.50
C SER A 228 -1.21 -4.50 27.10
N GLY A 229 -1.53 -4.65 25.81
CA GLY A 229 -2.90 -4.82 25.31
C GLY A 229 -3.33 -6.27 25.03
N PHE A 230 -2.44 -7.26 25.16
CA PHE A 230 -2.72 -8.64 24.72
C PHE A 230 -2.36 -9.66 25.81
N ARG A 231 -3.38 -10.17 26.52
CA ARG A 231 -3.34 -11.51 27.10
C ARG A 231 -4.14 -12.43 26.20
N PHE A 232 -3.45 -13.28 25.44
CA PHE A 232 -4.05 -14.48 24.87
C PHE A 232 -4.15 -15.51 26.00
N ASP A 233 -5.34 -15.67 26.58
CA ASP A 233 -5.62 -16.84 27.41
C ASP A 233 -5.75 -18.05 26.48
N GLY A 234 -4.69 -18.86 26.44
CA GLY A 234 -4.57 -20.07 25.63
C GLY A 234 -5.45 -21.22 26.12
N LYS A 235 -6.77 -21.03 26.19
CA LYS A 235 -7.71 -22.13 26.39
C LYS A 235 -8.36 -22.52 25.07
N LYS A 236 -7.77 -23.56 24.47
CA LYS A 236 -8.36 -24.38 23.41
C LYS A 236 -9.76 -24.84 23.86
N ASN A 237 -10.79 -24.54 23.06
CA ASN A 237 -12.01 -25.33 23.02
C ASN A 237 -12.19 -25.85 21.60
N VAL A 238 -11.70 -27.06 21.38
CA VAL A 238 -12.03 -27.88 20.22
C VAL A 238 -13.45 -28.36 20.43
N GLN A 239 -14.40 -27.95 19.58
CA GLN A 239 -15.66 -28.66 19.43
C GLN A 239 -15.59 -29.61 18.23
N PRO A 240 -15.99 -30.88 18.37
CA PRO A 240 -15.96 -31.84 17.28
C PRO A 240 -17.12 -31.60 16.31
N HIS A 241 -16.82 -31.56 15.01
CA HIS A 241 -17.83 -31.52 13.95
C HIS A 241 -18.67 -32.81 13.94
N GLY A 242 -19.92 -32.71 14.39
CA GLY A 242 -20.93 -33.74 14.26
C GLY A 242 -21.39 -33.93 12.80
N ARG A 243 -21.46 -35.20 12.39
CA ARG A 243 -22.00 -35.66 11.10
C ARG A 243 -23.48 -35.28 10.96
N ARG A 244 -23.85 -34.59 9.88
CA ARG A 244 -25.26 -34.42 9.48
C ARG A 244 -25.74 -35.68 8.77
N ARG A 245 -26.79 -36.32 9.32
CA ARG A 245 -27.65 -37.29 8.62
C ARG A 245 -28.63 -36.51 7.76
N TYR A 246 -28.76 -36.87 6.49
CA TYR A 246 -29.87 -36.47 5.64
C TYR A 246 -31.08 -37.36 5.95
N TRP A 247 -32.21 -36.73 6.27
CA TRP A 247 -33.54 -37.31 6.12
C TRP A 247 -34.32 -36.39 5.18
N GLY A 248 -34.84 -36.94 4.09
CA GLY A 248 -35.74 -36.27 3.17
C GLY A 248 -36.59 -37.33 2.52
N GLY A 249 -37.81 -37.50 3.04
CA GLY A 249 -38.82 -38.39 2.46
C GLY A 249 -39.50 -37.75 1.25
N ARG A 250 -39.88 -38.61 0.30
CA ARG A 250 -41.24 -38.76 -0.19
C ARG A 250 -41.50 -40.25 -0.37
#